data_AF-A0A2E8H5M6-F1
#
_entry.id   AF-A0A2E8H5M6-F1
#
_cell.length_a   1.000
_cell.length_b   1.000
_cell.length_c   1.000
_cell.angle_alpha   90.00
_cell.angle_beta   90.00
_cell.angle_gamma   90.00
#
_symmetry.space_group_name_H-M   'P 1'
#
loop_
_entity.id
_entity.type
_entity.pdbx_description
1 polymer ?
#
loop_
_entity_poly.entity_id
_entity_poly.type
_entity_poly.pdbx_seq_one_letter_code
_entity_poly.pdbx_strand_id
1 'polypeptide(L)'
;MTCVIWGLDPEGAKKLDLLNRKLDESNKHIVRHLSRFNLKKLDVKAIQQRLAASTGPQKKVLARAAKQLGEIVQLHQGLLRERQEIEAGAASGGQRTAFVEAEKALFPGVVVRIGDSKREVKTPMKTSRFQLQGGVMAIR
;
A
#
# COMPACT_ATOMS: atom_id res chain seq x y z
N MET A 1 2.08 -1.63 8.62
CA MET A 1 1.38 -0.35 8.88
C MET A 1 -0.11 -0.67 8.84
N THR A 2 -0.81 -0.50 9.95
CA THR A 2 -2.23 -0.91 10.09
C THR A 2 -3.09 0.34 9.96
N CYS A 3 -3.92 0.42 8.92
CA CYS A 3 -4.76 1.57 8.61
C CYS A 3 -6.23 1.17 8.69
N VAL A 4 -7.01 1.85 9.54
CA VAL A 4 -8.48 1.67 9.62
C VAL A 4 -9.12 2.79 8.82
N ILE A 5 -9.87 2.46 7.78
CA ILE A 5 -10.52 3.42 6.89
C ILE A 5 -12.03 3.31 7.07
N TRP A 6 -12.68 4.40 7.46
CA TRP A 6 -14.12 4.51 7.60
C TRP A 6 -14.70 5.40 6.50
N GLY A 7 -15.79 4.95 5.86
CA GLY A 7 -16.40 5.59 4.68
C GLY A 7 -16.36 4.77 3.39
N LEU A 8 -15.77 3.56 3.41
CA LEU A 8 -15.96 2.59 2.33
C LEU A 8 -17.17 1.71 2.62
N ASP A 9 -17.94 1.42 1.59
CA ASP A 9 -18.92 0.35 1.58
C ASP A 9 -18.24 -1.02 1.78
N PRO A 10 -18.97 -2.05 2.28
CA PRO A 10 -18.39 -3.37 2.54
C PRO A 10 -17.72 -4.04 1.33
N GLU A 11 -18.14 -3.72 0.10
CA GLU A 11 -17.53 -4.25 -1.12
C GLU A 11 -16.23 -3.51 -1.44
N GLY A 12 -16.21 -2.19 -1.29
CA GLY A 12 -15.02 -1.34 -1.37
C GLY A 12 -13.94 -1.76 -0.36
N ALA A 13 -14.31 -2.07 0.88
CA ALA A 13 -13.37 -2.56 1.90
C ALA A 13 -12.73 -3.91 1.51
N LYS A 14 -13.54 -4.87 1.04
CA LYS A 14 -13.04 -6.17 0.53
C LYS A 14 -12.12 -5.98 -0.68
N LYS A 15 -12.47 -5.06 -1.58
CA LYS A 15 -11.65 -4.74 -2.75
C LYS A 15 -10.29 -4.16 -2.35
N LEU A 16 -10.27 -3.28 -1.35
CA LEU A 16 -9.03 -2.70 -0.81
C LEU A 16 -8.14 -3.75 -0.14
N ASP A 17 -8.74 -4.67 0.64
CA ASP A 17 -8.00 -5.77 1.27
C ASP A 17 -7.39 -6.71 0.22
N LEU A 18 -8.13 -7.04 -0.83
CA LEU A 18 -7.63 -7.81 -1.96
C LEU A 18 -6.49 -7.08 -2.69
N LEU A 19 -6.62 -5.76 -2.88
CA LEU A 19 -5.56 -4.94 -3.49
C LEU A 19 -4.30 -4.91 -2.62
N ASN A 20 -4.43 -4.77 -1.30
CA ASN A 20 -3.29 -4.80 -0.39
C ASN A 20 -2.58 -6.15 -0.41
N ARG A 21 -3.32 -7.27 -0.44
CA ARG A 21 -2.74 -8.60 -0.59
C ARG A 21 -1.99 -8.74 -1.92
N LYS A 22 -2.60 -8.29 -3.03
CA LYS A 22 -1.96 -8.31 -4.36
C LYS A 22 -0.71 -7.42 -4.41
N LEU A 23 -0.72 -6.26 -3.75
CA LEU A 23 0.44 -5.37 -3.63
C LEU A 23 1.58 -6.04 -2.85
N ASP A 24 1.29 -6.70 -1.74
CA ASP A 24 2.28 -7.43 -0.94
C ASP A 24 2.88 -8.61 -1.71
N GLU A 25 2.05 -9.37 -2.42
CA GLU A 25 2.51 -10.46 -3.28
C GLU A 25 3.39 -9.93 -4.40
N SER A 26 2.92 -8.92 -5.14
CA SER A 26 3.68 -8.25 -6.19
C SER A 26 5.03 -7.73 -5.68
N ASN A 27 5.06 -7.12 -4.50
CA ASN A 27 6.30 -6.64 -3.89
C ASN A 27 7.27 -7.79 -3.56
N LYS A 28 6.77 -8.92 -3.03
CA LYS A 28 7.59 -10.13 -2.82
C LYS A 28 8.18 -10.63 -4.15
N HIS A 29 7.41 -10.61 -5.23
CA HIS A 29 7.90 -10.98 -6.56
C HIS A 29 8.98 -10.01 -7.07
N ILE A 30 8.80 -8.70 -6.88
CA ILE A 30 9.83 -7.68 -7.21
C ILE A 30 11.12 -7.97 -6.45
N VAL A 31 11.06 -8.19 -5.14
CA VAL A 31 12.24 -8.45 -4.30
C VAL A 31 12.97 -9.73 -4.74
N ARG A 32 12.25 -10.80 -5.07
CA ARG A 32 12.84 -12.05 -5.59
C ARG A 32 13.52 -11.85 -6.94
N HIS A 33 12.99 -11.00 -7.81
CA HIS A 33 13.63 -10.72 -9.09
C HIS A 33 14.83 -9.78 -8.94
N LEU A 34 14.77 -8.82 -8.01
CA LEU A 34 15.90 -7.94 -7.69
C LEU A 34 17.09 -8.70 -7.09
N SER A 35 16.85 -9.75 -6.29
CA SER A 35 17.94 -10.58 -5.76
C SER A 35 18.74 -11.28 -6.86
N ARG A 36 18.13 -11.61 -8.00
CA ARG A 36 18.83 -12.16 -9.18
C ARG A 36 19.82 -11.17 -9.81
N PHE A 37 19.58 -9.88 -9.64
CA PHE A 37 20.49 -8.81 -10.05
C PHE A 37 21.44 -8.39 -8.91
N ASN A 38 21.38 -9.05 -7.75
CA ASN A 38 22.07 -8.69 -6.51
C ASN A 38 21.76 -7.26 -6.04
N LEU A 39 20.52 -6.82 -6.27
CA LEU A 39 20.06 -5.48 -5.93
C LEU A 39 19.09 -5.54 -4.74
N LYS A 40 19.23 -4.58 -3.82
CA LYS A 40 18.29 -4.39 -2.70
C LYS A 40 17.14 -3.44 -3.05
N LYS A 41 17.30 -2.64 -4.10
CA LYS A 41 16.33 -1.65 -4.59
C LYS A 41 16.30 -1.67 -6.12
N LEU A 42 15.20 -1.24 -6.71
CA LEU A 42 15.08 -1.12 -8.16
C LEU A 42 16.04 -0.02 -8.66
N ASP A 43 17.09 -0.44 -9.36
CA ASP A 43 18.06 0.45 -10.01
C ASP A 43 18.21 0.02 -11.47
N VAL A 44 17.60 0.80 -12.36
CA VAL A 44 17.60 0.54 -13.81
C VAL A 44 19.02 0.61 -14.38
N LYS A 45 19.87 1.52 -13.89
CA LYS A 45 21.25 1.66 -14.37
C LYS A 45 22.07 0.44 -13.98
N ALA A 46 21.94 -0.03 -12.75
CA ALA A 46 22.65 -1.22 -12.28
C ALA A 46 22.20 -2.50 -13.04
N ILE A 47 20.91 -2.62 -13.36
CA ILE A 47 20.39 -3.72 -14.20
C ILE A 47 20.98 -3.66 -15.61
N GLN A 48 21.02 -2.46 -16.23
CA GLN A 48 21.59 -2.26 -17.56
C GLN A 48 23.10 -2.56 -17.59
N GLN A 49 23.85 -2.09 -16.60
CA GLN A 49 25.29 -2.39 -16.48
C GLN A 49 25.53 -3.89 -16.35
N ARG A 50 24.74 -4.58 -15.53
CA ARG A 50 24.87 -6.03 -15.36
C ARG A 50 24.52 -6.80 -16.63
N LEU A 51 23.49 -6.36 -17.36
CA LEU A 51 23.15 -6.91 -18.68
C LEU A 51 24.25 -6.69 -19.73
N ALA A 52 24.89 -5.52 -19.71
CA ALA A 52 25.98 -5.18 -20.61
C ALA A 52 27.25 -6.01 -20.31
N ALA A 53 27.54 -6.23 -19.03
CA ALA A 53 28.66 -7.06 -18.57
C ALA A 53 28.44 -8.58 -18.78
N SER A 54 27.21 -9.00 -19.10
CA SER A 54 26.87 -10.41 -19.31
C SER A 54 27.03 -10.82 -20.77
N THR A 55 27.60 -12.00 -21.02
CA THR A 55 27.77 -12.57 -22.37
C THR A 55 27.07 -13.93 -22.50
N GLY A 56 26.77 -14.32 -23.75
CA GLY A 56 26.26 -15.65 -24.07
C GLY A 56 24.92 -16.03 -23.43
N PRO A 57 24.75 -17.28 -22.95
CA PRO A 57 23.50 -17.78 -22.35
C PRO A 57 23.02 -16.95 -21.15
N GLN A 58 23.95 -16.44 -20.34
CA GLN A 58 23.64 -15.67 -19.14
C GLN A 58 22.95 -14.34 -19.47
N LYS A 59 23.35 -13.69 -20.57
CA LYS A 59 22.72 -12.46 -21.06
C LYS A 59 21.24 -12.69 -21.41
N LYS A 60 20.91 -13.82 -22.05
CA LYS A 60 19.51 -14.17 -22.39
C LYS A 60 18.66 -14.38 -21.13
N VAL A 61 19.21 -15.07 -20.12
CA VAL A 61 18.52 -15.30 -18.84
C VAL A 61 18.25 -13.99 -18.12
N LEU A 62 19.26 -13.12 -18.01
CA LEU A 62 19.12 -11.81 -17.37
C LEU A 62 18.19 -10.88 -18.14
N ALA A 63 18.20 -10.91 -19.48
CA ALA A 63 17.29 -10.11 -20.30
C ALA A 63 15.83 -10.54 -20.08
N ARG A 64 15.56 -11.85 -20.00
CA ARG A 64 14.24 -12.38 -19.67
C ARG A 64 13.81 -11.97 -18.26
N ALA A 65 14.71 -12.06 -17.29
CA ALA A 65 14.44 -11.64 -15.91
C ALA A 65 14.17 -10.13 -15.80
N ALA A 66 14.87 -9.29 -16.57
CA ALA A 66 14.66 -7.85 -16.61
C ALA A 66 13.30 -7.50 -17.24
N LYS A 67 12.91 -8.20 -18.31
CA LYS A 67 11.57 -8.05 -18.92
C LYS A 67 10.47 -8.41 -17.92
N GLN A 68 10.59 -9.56 -17.26
CA GLN A 68 9.64 -9.99 -16.23
C GLN A 68 9.57 -9.00 -15.06
N LEU A 69 10.71 -8.47 -14.60
CA LEU A 69 10.75 -7.46 -13.55
C LEU A 69 10.00 -6.18 -13.99
N GLY A 70 10.18 -5.75 -15.24
CA GLY A 70 9.45 -4.61 -15.81
C GLY A 70 7.93 -4.83 -15.80
N GLU A 71 7.46 -6.00 -16.24
CA GLU A 71 6.04 -6.37 -16.24
C GLU A 71 5.45 -6.38 -14.82
N ILE A 72 6.17 -6.94 -13.84
CA ILE A 72 5.72 -6.98 -12.44
C ILE A 72 5.68 -5.57 -11.85
N VAL A 73 6.67 -4.72 -12.14
CA VAL A 73 6.70 -3.32 -11.65
C VAL A 73 5.54 -2.51 -12.25
N GLN A 74 5.24 -2.68 -13.53
CA GLN A 74 4.08 -2.05 -14.16
C GLN A 74 2.77 -2.49 -13.51
N LEU A 75 2.60 -3.79 -13.27
CA LEU A 75 1.43 -4.32 -12.56
C LEU A 75 1.34 -3.75 -11.14
N HIS A 76 2.46 -3.67 -10.42
CA HIS A 76 2.51 -3.07 -9.08
C HIS A 76 2.08 -1.60 -9.09
N GLN A 77 2.55 -0.82 -10.06
CA GLN A 77 2.14 0.58 -10.23
C GLN A 77 0.66 0.71 -10.59
N GLY A 78 0.13 -0.20 -11.40
CA GLY A 78 -1.31 -0.26 -11.69
C GLY A 78 -2.15 -0.50 -10.43
N LEU A 79 -1.76 -1.47 -9.60
CA LEU A 79 -2.43 -1.74 -8.32
C LEU A 79 -2.35 -0.55 -7.35
N LEU A 80 -1.22 0.18 -7.34
CA LEU A 80 -1.08 1.40 -6.54
C LEU A 80 -2.02 2.52 -7.01
N ARG A 81 -2.20 2.69 -8.32
CA ARG A 81 -3.15 3.66 -8.87
C ARG A 81 -4.59 3.28 -8.54
N GLU A 82 -4.97 2.02 -8.74
CA GLU A 82 -6.31 1.55 -8.40
C GLU A 82 -6.62 1.75 -6.91
N ARG A 83 -5.62 1.51 -6.04
CA ARG A 83 -5.73 1.82 -4.62
C ARG A 83 -5.94 3.32 -4.37
N GLN A 84 -5.19 4.19 -5.04
CA GLN A 84 -5.36 5.65 -4.91
C GLN A 84 -6.72 6.11 -5.40
N GLU A 85 -7.25 5.54 -6.48
CA GLU A 85 -8.57 5.86 -7.02
C GLU A 85 -9.69 5.48 -6.05
N ILE A 86 -9.60 4.29 -5.43
CA ILE A 86 -10.56 3.87 -4.39
C ILE A 86 -10.45 4.75 -3.15
N GLU A 87 -9.23 5.10 -2.73
CA GLU A 87 -9.00 6.00 -1.60
C GLU A 87 -9.49 7.43 -1.87
N ALA A 88 -9.48 7.89 -3.13
CA ALA A 88 -10.00 9.19 -3.55
C ALA A 88 -11.54 9.18 -3.69
N GLY A 89 -12.12 8.09 -4.18
CA GLY A 89 -13.58 7.92 -4.28
C GLY A 89 -14.27 7.81 -2.92
N ALA A 90 -13.59 7.24 -1.92
CA ALA A 90 -14.10 7.19 -0.54
C ALA A 90 -14.10 8.57 0.16
N ALA A 91 -13.29 9.53 -0.30
CA ALA A 91 -13.23 10.88 0.25
C ALA A 91 -14.41 11.77 -0.19
N SER A 92 -14.96 11.52 -1.38
CA SER A 92 -16.04 12.32 -1.98
C SER A 92 -17.46 11.92 -1.53
N GLY A 93 -17.60 10.82 -0.80
CA GLY A 93 -18.86 10.37 -0.20
C GLY A 93 -19.19 11.14 1.08
N GLY A 94 -19.81 12.32 0.94
CA GLY A 94 -20.24 13.15 2.07
C GLY A 94 -21.13 12.40 3.06
N GLN A 95 -20.58 11.97 4.20
CA GLN A 95 -21.37 11.57 5.36
C GLN A 95 -21.07 12.46 6.57
N ARG A 96 -22.17 13.08 7.03
CA ARG A 96 -22.32 13.85 8.27
C ARG A 96 -22.02 12.93 9.45
N THR A 97 -21.04 13.29 10.27
CA THR A 97 -20.71 12.67 11.57
C THR A 97 -20.49 11.15 11.53
N ALA A 98 -19.22 10.78 11.49
CA ALA A 98 -18.71 9.43 11.45
C ALA A 98 -18.06 9.06 12.79
N PHE A 99 -18.26 7.83 13.26
CA PHE A 99 -17.67 7.33 14.52
C PHE A 99 -16.93 6.01 14.27
N VAL A 100 -15.67 5.95 14.69
CA VAL A 100 -14.89 4.70 14.80
C VAL A 100 -14.63 4.45 16.26
N GLU A 101 -15.12 3.34 16.78
CA GLU A 101 -14.87 2.90 18.14
C GLU A 101 -13.92 1.71 18.13
N ALA A 102 -12.78 1.86 18.81
CA ALA A 102 -11.88 0.74 19.04
C ALA A 102 -12.33 0.01 20.31
N GLU A 103 -12.89 -1.19 20.13
CA GLU A 103 -13.40 -2.06 21.20
C GLU A 103 -12.28 -2.60 22.13
N LYS A 104 -11.02 -2.54 21.67
CA LYS A 104 -9.82 -2.98 22.39
C LYS A 104 -8.71 -1.93 22.33
N ALA A 105 -7.62 -2.20 23.04
CA ALA A 105 -6.47 -1.31 23.09
C ALA A 105 -5.88 -1.04 21.69
N LEU A 106 -5.74 0.24 21.35
CA LEU A 106 -4.99 0.72 20.19
C LEU A 106 -3.53 0.88 20.56
N PHE A 107 -2.66 0.31 19.74
CA PHE A 107 -1.21 0.39 19.89
C PHE A 107 -0.64 1.63 19.20
N PRO A 108 0.50 2.15 19.68
CA PRO A 108 1.22 3.22 18.99
C PRO A 108 1.54 2.84 17.53
N GLY A 109 1.37 3.78 16.61
CA GLY A 109 1.60 3.59 15.17
C GLY A 109 0.38 3.10 14.37
N VAL A 110 -0.78 2.93 15.01
CA VAL A 110 -2.05 2.73 14.29
C VAL A 110 -2.51 4.05 13.69
N VAL A 111 -2.88 4.02 12.40
CA VAL A 111 -3.47 5.19 11.72
C VAL A 111 -4.98 4.96 11.59
N VAL A 112 -5.76 5.84 12.20
CA VAL A 112 -7.21 5.89 12.05
C VAL A 112 -7.54 6.95 11.00
N ARG A 113 -8.31 6.57 9.99
CA ARG A 113 -8.77 7.45 8.91
C ARG A 113 -10.29 7.43 8.81
N ILE A 114 -10.88 8.61 8.82
CA ILE A 114 -12.31 8.83 8.62
C ILE A 114 -12.44 9.90 7.52
N GLY A 115 -12.86 9.48 6.31
CA GLY A 115 -12.83 10.36 5.13
C GLY A 115 -11.43 10.94 4.87
N ASP A 116 -11.32 12.28 4.83
CA ASP A 116 -10.06 13.01 4.64
C ASP A 116 -9.25 13.22 5.92
N SER A 117 -9.86 13.00 7.09
CA SER A 117 -9.15 13.14 8.35
C SER A 117 -8.37 11.87 8.68
N LYS A 118 -7.08 12.04 8.96
CA LYS A 118 -6.21 10.99 9.49
C LYS A 118 -5.66 11.38 10.85
N ARG A 119 -5.54 10.42 11.76
CA ARG A 119 -4.79 10.60 13.01
C ARG A 119 -4.04 9.34 13.33
N GLU A 120 -2.77 9.55 13.66
CA GLU A 120 -1.91 8.51 14.16
C GLU A 120 -2.04 8.43 15.68
N VAL A 121 -2.22 7.21 16.18
CA VAL A 121 -2.18 6.90 17.60
C VAL A 121 -0.73 6.93 18.04
N LYS A 122 -0.34 7.98 18.78
CA LYS A 122 1.04 8.15 19.27
C LYS A 122 1.30 7.44 20.59
N THR A 123 0.25 7.17 21.36
CA THR A 123 0.32 6.58 22.70
C THR A 123 -0.71 5.46 22.82
N PRO A 124 -0.47 4.40 23.62
CA PRO A 124 -1.42 3.31 23.76
C PRO A 124 -2.75 3.82 24.35
N MET A 125 -3.88 3.48 23.73
CA MET A 125 -5.22 3.88 24.18
C MET A 125 -6.06 2.64 24.46
N LYS A 126 -6.69 2.52 25.64
CA LYS A 126 -7.45 1.31 26.03
C LYS A 126 -8.80 1.18 25.31
N THR A 127 -9.45 2.32 25.07
CA THR A 127 -10.72 2.48 24.34
C THR A 127 -10.72 3.93 23.87
N SER A 128 -11.07 4.16 22.61
CA SER A 128 -11.11 5.53 22.08
C SER A 128 -12.13 5.59 20.96
N ARG A 129 -13.05 6.55 21.06
CA ARG A 129 -14.04 6.85 20.03
C ARG A 129 -13.53 8.01 19.21
N PHE A 130 -13.19 7.75 17.95
CA PHE A 130 -12.78 8.76 16.99
C PHE A 130 -14.03 9.30 16.32
N GLN A 131 -14.30 10.59 16.49
CA GLN A 131 -15.45 11.26 15.91
C GLN A 131 -14.99 12.28 14.88
N LEU A 132 -15.58 12.26 13.69
CA LEU A 132 -15.45 13.32 12.71
C LEU A 132 -16.56 14.36 12.92
N GLN A 133 -16.21 15.57 13.36
CA GLN A 133 -17.16 16.69 13.49
C GLN A 133 -16.59 17.90 12.75
N GLY A 134 -17.29 18.42 11.75
CA GLY A 134 -16.85 19.59 10.98
C GLY A 134 -15.53 19.41 10.22
N GLY A 135 -15.14 18.18 9.87
CA GLY A 135 -13.87 17.90 9.17
C GLY A 135 -12.64 17.76 10.07
N VAL A 136 -12.81 17.81 11.40
CA VAL A 136 -11.75 17.59 12.38
C VAL A 136 -12.02 16.29 13.16
N MET A 137 -11.01 15.43 13.28
CA MET A 137 -11.11 14.18 14.02
C MET A 137 -10.75 14.36 15.51
N ALA A 138 -11.78 14.33 16.35
CA ALA A 138 -11.67 14.36 17.80
C ALA A 138 -11.57 12.95 18.38
N ILE A 139 -10.87 12.82 19.50
CA ILE A 139 -10.82 11.61 20.33
C ILE A 139 -11.73 11.87 21.52
N ARG A 140 -12.72 11.01 21.75
CA ARG A 140 -13.54 10.95 22.96
C ARG A 140 -13.28 9.65 23.72
#